data_AF-A0A1C6NR54-F1
#
_entry.id   AF-A0A1C6NR54-F1
#
_cell.length_a   1.000
_cell.length_b   1.000
_cell.length_c   1.000
_cell.angle_alpha   90.00
_cell.angle_beta   90.00
_cell.angle_gamma   90.00
#
_symmetry.space_group_name_H-M   'P 1'
#
loop_
_entity.id
_entity.type
_entity.pdbx_description
1 polymer ?
#
loop_
_entity_poly.entity_id
_entity_poly.type
_entity_poly.pdbx_seq_one_letter_code
_entity_poly.pdbx_strand_id
1 'polypeptide(L)'
;MATKKSGYKRKALPEKVRLEVWVRSGGRCAICNQYLLDGALANKTIRLGELAHIVGQQKSAGSPRGQNDLVERDTAANVMLVCADEHDEIDAPENLDVFTVEKLLALKHAHEDRIKHVTGIAPDRTTTVLRMIGQVRGREVELTRQTASSAVLSSGDRVPLFLESYSRHGIEIELRHVLGEAIIDLRDLPGEDGVNGDYYRQAKAVVDNVIDNKLNEGIARDQVAHLSVFGFARIPLLVYLGSRLDDTVPTDVYQRHRHDETWTWSEGEPAVAFATHIDQDVPPTEDALLVLNISGTIQAGELPPHLAGLQRYRISPVKGTASPDIMRHRDSLADFQERLRALFADIEAKAKYVRRLHVLPAVPLSAAVSLGRVHDRQVHPSLTIYDRTDGGYRPALEIK
;
A
#
# COMPACT_ATOMS: atom_id res chain seq x y z
N MET A 1 -24.78 -42.67 31.12
CA MET A 1 -23.92 -42.46 32.31
C MET A 1 -23.52 -41.00 32.34
N ALA A 2 -24.02 -40.24 33.31
CA ALA A 2 -23.68 -38.83 33.48
C ALA A 2 -22.22 -38.72 33.97
N THR A 3 -21.35 -38.16 33.15
CA THR A 3 -19.99 -37.80 33.53
C THR A 3 -20.05 -36.69 34.58
N LYS A 4 -19.70 -37.03 35.82
CA LYS A 4 -19.52 -36.07 36.92
C LYS A 4 -18.53 -34.99 36.47
N LYS A 5 -19.00 -33.76 36.23
CA LYS A 5 -18.13 -32.58 36.18
C LYS A 5 -17.39 -32.52 37.52
N SER A 6 -16.06 -32.65 37.48
CA SER A 6 -15.23 -32.59 38.68
C SER A 6 -15.45 -31.23 39.36
N GLY A 7 -15.75 -31.26 40.66
CA GLY A 7 -16.08 -30.09 41.48
C GLY A 7 -14.88 -29.22 41.82
N TYR A 8 -13.98 -28.97 40.87
CA TYR A 8 -12.90 -28.00 41.07
C TYR A 8 -13.43 -26.59 40.80
N LYS A 9 -13.46 -25.77 41.85
CA LYS A 9 -13.79 -24.35 41.72
C LYS A 9 -12.58 -23.62 41.16
N ARG A 10 -12.67 -23.16 39.90
CA ARG A 10 -11.62 -22.37 39.24
C ARG A 10 -11.19 -21.23 40.16
N LYS A 11 -9.87 -21.08 40.39
CA LYS A 11 -9.36 -19.96 41.17
C LYS A 11 -9.61 -18.69 40.37
N ALA A 12 -10.16 -17.67 41.03
CA ALA A 12 -10.39 -16.39 40.37
C ALA A 12 -9.06 -15.73 40.00
N LEU A 13 -8.95 -15.23 38.76
CA LEU A 13 -7.80 -14.44 38.33
C LEU A 13 -7.71 -13.14 39.17
N PRO A 14 -6.50 -12.70 39.55
CA PRO A 14 -6.31 -11.42 40.23
C PRO A 14 -6.93 -10.26 39.44
N GLU A 15 -7.56 -9.30 40.12
CA GLU A 15 -8.25 -8.18 39.46
C GLU A 15 -7.33 -7.39 38.52
N LYS A 16 -6.08 -7.16 38.93
CA LYS A 16 -5.06 -6.49 38.10
C LYS A 16 -4.83 -7.22 36.78
N VAL A 17 -4.73 -8.55 36.81
CA VAL A 17 -4.54 -9.39 35.61
C VAL A 17 -5.76 -9.32 34.71
N ARG A 18 -6.97 -9.36 35.29
CA ARG A 18 -8.22 -9.22 34.54
C ARG A 18 -8.27 -7.88 33.81
N LEU A 19 -8.04 -6.78 34.53
CA LEU A 19 -8.03 -5.43 33.95
C LEU A 19 -7.00 -5.30 32.83
N GLU A 20 -5.80 -5.81 33.06
CA GLU A 20 -4.71 -5.76 32.08
C GLU A 20 -5.09 -6.45 30.76
N VAL A 21 -5.63 -7.67 30.80
CA VAL A 21 -6.06 -8.40 29.59
C VAL A 21 -7.21 -7.67 28.88
N TRP A 22 -8.18 -7.15 29.63
CA TRP A 22 -9.30 -6.39 29.07
C TRP A 22 -8.85 -5.11 28.35
N VAL A 23 -7.93 -4.35 28.95
CA VAL A 23 -7.39 -3.10 28.39
C VAL A 23 -6.55 -3.39 27.15
N ARG A 24 -5.63 -4.35 27.22
CA ARG A 24 -4.78 -4.73 26.07
C ARG A 24 -5.60 -5.24 24.88
N SER A 25 -6.72 -5.92 25.15
CA SER A 25 -7.63 -6.42 24.11
C SER A 25 -8.64 -5.38 23.61
N GLY A 26 -8.65 -4.16 24.18
CA GLY A 26 -9.59 -3.09 23.80
C GLY A 26 -11.06 -3.43 24.05
N GLY A 27 -11.34 -4.37 24.96
CA GLY A 27 -12.68 -4.92 25.18
C GLY A 27 -13.24 -5.72 23.99
N ARG A 28 -12.37 -6.23 23.11
CA ARG A 28 -12.76 -7.04 21.94
C ARG A 28 -12.22 -8.44 22.02
N CYS A 29 -12.96 -9.41 21.49
CA CYS A 29 -12.49 -10.79 21.36
C CYS A 29 -11.18 -10.83 20.55
N ALA A 30 -10.17 -11.54 21.06
CA ALA A 30 -8.87 -11.66 20.42
C ALA A 30 -8.88 -12.50 19.12
N ILE A 31 -10.01 -13.14 18.80
CA ILE A 31 -10.16 -13.98 17.61
C ILE A 31 -11.12 -13.31 16.62
N CYS A 32 -12.40 -13.10 16.99
CA CYS A 32 -13.39 -12.53 16.07
C CYS A 32 -13.52 -11.00 16.12
N ASN A 33 -12.80 -10.32 17.01
CA ASN A 33 -12.84 -8.86 17.19
C ASN A 33 -14.22 -8.28 17.57
N GLN A 34 -15.18 -9.12 17.96
CA GLN A 34 -16.48 -8.68 18.51
C GLN A 34 -16.27 -7.85 19.78
N TYR A 35 -17.07 -6.79 19.95
CA TYR A 35 -17.06 -5.98 21.17
C TYR A 35 -17.78 -6.69 22.32
N LEU A 36 -17.16 -6.73 23.50
CA LEU A 36 -17.54 -7.61 24.60
C LEU A 36 -18.09 -6.88 25.84
N LEU A 37 -18.29 -5.56 25.75
CA LEU A 37 -18.76 -4.75 26.88
C LEU A 37 -20.25 -4.36 26.79
N ASP A 38 -20.91 -4.55 25.65
CA ASP A 38 -22.31 -4.19 25.46
C ASP A 38 -23.11 -5.31 24.78
N GLY A 39 -24.29 -5.57 25.35
CA GLY A 39 -25.23 -6.55 24.80
C GLY A 39 -26.09 -5.93 23.71
N ALA A 40 -25.95 -6.43 22.47
CA ALA A 40 -26.70 -5.95 21.30
C ALA A 40 -28.24 -5.98 21.48
N LEU A 41 -28.76 -6.84 22.37
CA LEU A 41 -30.19 -7.04 22.58
C LEU A 41 -30.82 -6.06 23.59
N ALA A 42 -30.07 -5.62 24.60
CA ALA A 42 -30.62 -4.89 25.74
C ALA A 42 -30.07 -3.47 25.90
N ASN A 43 -29.10 -3.09 25.05
CA ASN A 43 -28.35 -1.82 25.15
C ASN A 43 -27.88 -1.51 26.58
N LYS A 44 -27.46 -2.56 27.29
CA LYS A 44 -26.92 -2.51 28.64
C LYS A 44 -25.47 -2.97 28.58
N THR A 45 -24.64 -2.31 29.38
CA THR A 45 -23.28 -2.75 29.63
C THR A 45 -23.31 -4.10 30.33
N ILE A 46 -22.91 -5.13 29.59
CA ILE A 46 -22.82 -6.50 30.07
C ILE A 46 -21.47 -7.07 29.65
N ARG A 47 -20.81 -7.77 30.56
CA ARG A 47 -19.51 -8.40 30.29
C ARG A 47 -19.75 -9.72 29.57
N LEU A 48 -19.70 -9.68 28.24
CA LEU A 48 -19.82 -10.86 27.38
C LEU A 48 -18.50 -11.61 27.19
N GLY A 49 -17.39 -10.98 27.57
CA GLY A 49 -16.05 -11.53 27.37
C GLY A 49 -15.62 -12.46 28.49
N GLU A 50 -14.93 -13.53 28.09
CA GLU A 50 -14.35 -14.53 28.96
C GLU A 50 -12.82 -14.45 28.96
N LEU A 51 -12.21 -14.73 30.11
CA LEU A 51 -10.76 -14.75 30.30
C LEU A 51 -10.27 -16.19 30.20
N ALA A 52 -10.01 -16.61 28.96
CA ALA A 52 -9.56 -17.94 28.63
C ALA A 52 -8.06 -18.09 28.93
N HIS A 53 -7.69 -19.20 29.56
CA HIS A 53 -6.27 -19.50 29.77
C HIS A 53 -5.74 -20.24 28.53
N ILE A 54 -4.60 -19.79 28.00
CA ILE A 54 -3.91 -20.46 26.90
C ILE A 54 -3.40 -21.81 27.39
N VAL A 55 -2.59 -21.83 28.46
CA VAL A 55 -2.31 -23.04 29.23
C VAL A 55 -3.31 -23.11 30.38
N GLY A 56 -4.23 -24.09 30.35
CA GLY A 56 -5.31 -24.21 31.31
C GLY A 56 -4.84 -24.21 32.76
N GLN A 57 -5.67 -23.69 33.68
CA GLN A 57 -5.27 -23.37 35.05
C GLN A 57 -4.78 -24.60 35.86
N GLN A 58 -5.23 -25.81 35.53
CA GLN A 58 -4.79 -27.03 36.20
C GLN A 58 -3.70 -27.76 35.43
N LYS A 59 -2.69 -28.27 36.15
CA LYS A 59 -1.70 -29.20 35.60
C LYS A 59 -2.27 -30.62 35.52
N SER A 60 -3.22 -30.85 34.62
CA SER A 60 -3.90 -32.13 34.41
C SER A 60 -4.25 -32.38 32.93
N ALA A 61 -4.48 -33.64 32.56
CA ALA A 61 -4.91 -34.01 31.21
C ALA A 61 -6.34 -33.58 30.87
N GLY A 62 -7.17 -33.34 31.90
CA GLY A 62 -8.56 -32.86 31.73
C GLY A 62 -8.67 -31.33 31.60
N SER A 63 -7.56 -30.61 31.67
CA SER A 63 -7.51 -29.17 31.45
C SER A 63 -6.92 -28.90 30.05
N PRO A 64 -7.55 -28.05 29.23
CA PRO A 64 -7.02 -27.68 27.91
C PRO A 64 -5.56 -27.23 28.01
N ARG A 65 -4.67 -27.90 27.26
CA ARG A 65 -3.21 -27.69 27.26
C ARG A 65 -2.56 -27.75 28.66
N GLY A 66 -3.23 -28.38 29.63
CA GLY A 66 -2.85 -28.36 31.04
C GLY A 66 -1.55 -29.11 31.36
N GLN A 67 -1.11 -30.02 30.48
CA GLN A 67 0.15 -30.77 30.65
C GLN A 67 1.41 -29.94 30.34
N ASN A 68 1.26 -28.72 29.79
CA ASN A 68 2.39 -27.81 29.54
C ASN A 68 3.15 -27.45 30.83
N ASP A 69 4.47 -27.23 30.75
CA ASP A 69 5.32 -26.98 31.91
C ASP A 69 5.28 -25.55 32.47
N LEU A 70 4.44 -24.67 31.91
CA LEU A 70 4.22 -23.34 32.45
C LEU A 70 3.83 -23.38 33.93
N VAL A 71 4.67 -22.75 34.77
CA VAL A 71 4.53 -22.71 36.23
C VAL A 71 3.49 -21.66 36.63
N GLU A 72 3.69 -20.41 36.20
CA GLU A 72 2.81 -19.27 36.54
C GLU A 72 1.70 -19.09 35.50
N ARG A 73 0.53 -19.67 35.77
CA ARG A 73 -0.60 -19.73 34.81
C ARG A 73 -1.62 -18.60 34.95
N ASP A 74 -1.70 -17.96 36.11
CA ASP A 74 -2.63 -16.86 36.41
C ASP A 74 -2.05 -15.48 35.99
N THR A 75 -1.43 -15.39 34.81
CA THR A 75 -0.74 -14.19 34.32
C THR A 75 -1.40 -13.62 33.06
N ALA A 76 -1.26 -12.31 32.82
CA ALA A 76 -1.82 -11.68 31.62
C ALA A 76 -1.22 -12.22 30.32
N ALA A 77 0.01 -12.75 30.37
CA ALA A 77 0.65 -13.41 29.23
C ALA A 77 -0.03 -14.74 28.84
N ASN A 78 -0.55 -15.47 29.82
CA ASN A 78 -1.20 -16.78 29.61
C ASN A 78 -2.74 -16.68 29.49
N VAL A 79 -3.31 -15.47 29.50
CA VAL A 79 -4.76 -15.28 29.47
C VAL A 79 -5.14 -14.38 28.29
N MET A 80 -6.15 -14.77 27.51
CA MET A 80 -6.68 -13.97 26.41
C MET A 80 -8.17 -13.66 26.63
N LEU A 81 -8.61 -12.51 26.12
CA LEU A 81 -10.01 -12.13 26.12
C LEU A 81 -10.70 -12.69 24.87
N VAL A 82 -11.72 -13.50 25.05
CA VAL A 82 -12.49 -14.11 23.95
C VAL A 82 -13.99 -14.04 24.23
N CYS A 83 -14.83 -14.21 23.20
CA CYS A 83 -16.25 -14.43 23.42
C CYS A 83 -16.50 -15.91 23.81
N ALA A 84 -17.70 -16.22 24.32
CA ALA A 84 -18.04 -17.57 24.74
C ALA A 84 -17.92 -18.59 23.59
N ASP A 85 -18.35 -18.23 22.38
CA ASP A 85 -18.33 -19.11 21.21
C ASP A 85 -16.89 -19.52 20.86
N GLU A 86 -15.96 -18.55 20.78
CA GLU A 86 -14.56 -18.90 20.50
C GLU A 86 -13.86 -19.57 21.68
N HIS A 87 -14.23 -19.27 22.93
CA HIS A 87 -13.65 -19.95 24.09
C HIS A 87 -14.02 -21.44 24.09
N ASP A 88 -15.29 -21.76 23.85
CA ASP A 88 -15.77 -23.14 23.76
C ASP A 88 -15.08 -23.88 22.60
N GLU A 89 -14.88 -23.22 21.45
CA GLU A 89 -14.22 -23.82 20.28
C GLU A 89 -12.73 -24.12 20.52
N ILE A 90 -11.96 -23.20 21.11
CA ILE A 90 -10.51 -23.40 21.33
C ILE A 90 -10.19 -24.40 22.44
N ASP A 91 -11.12 -24.60 23.39
CA ASP A 91 -10.98 -25.54 24.50
C ASP A 91 -11.59 -26.91 24.18
N ALA A 92 -12.27 -27.06 23.04
CA ALA A 92 -12.81 -28.33 22.57
C ALA A 92 -11.69 -29.39 22.42
N PRO A 93 -11.85 -30.60 22.99
CA PRO A 93 -10.85 -31.66 22.92
C PRO A 93 -10.37 -31.97 21.49
N GLU A 94 -11.28 -31.88 20.52
CA GLU A 94 -11.03 -32.15 19.10
C GLU A 94 -10.15 -31.09 18.43
N ASN A 95 -10.00 -29.90 19.03
CA ASN A 95 -9.28 -28.78 18.43
C ASN A 95 -7.94 -28.48 19.14
N LEU A 96 -7.54 -29.24 20.15
CA LEU A 96 -6.34 -28.96 20.96
C LEU A 96 -5.02 -29.10 20.18
N ASP A 97 -5.01 -29.91 19.12
CA ASP A 97 -3.90 -30.06 18.17
C ASP A 97 -3.80 -28.87 17.21
N VAL A 98 -4.94 -28.24 16.88
CA VAL A 98 -5.02 -27.05 16.03
C VAL A 98 -4.74 -25.77 16.82
N PHE A 99 -5.36 -25.60 18.00
CA PHE A 99 -5.16 -24.46 18.89
C PHE A 99 -4.10 -24.77 19.94
N THR A 100 -2.87 -24.93 19.46
CA THR A 100 -1.68 -25.08 20.30
C THR A 100 -1.41 -23.82 21.13
N VAL A 101 -0.58 -23.96 22.17
CA VAL A 101 -0.12 -22.83 22.99
C VAL A 101 0.53 -21.75 22.12
N GLU A 102 1.35 -22.16 21.15
CA GLU A 102 2.02 -21.26 20.21
C GLU A 102 1.03 -20.47 19.36
N LYS A 103 0.03 -21.15 18.77
CA LYS A 103 -0.98 -20.49 17.94
C LYS A 103 -1.80 -19.47 18.74
N LEU A 104 -2.23 -19.82 19.95
CA LEU A 104 -3.01 -18.94 20.80
C LEU A 104 -2.20 -17.73 21.28
N LEU A 105 -0.91 -17.92 21.60
CA LEU A 105 0.00 -16.80 21.90
C LEU A 105 0.18 -15.88 20.69
N ALA A 106 0.34 -16.44 19.49
CA ALA A 106 0.46 -15.65 18.26
C ALA A 106 -0.82 -14.84 17.98
N LEU A 107 -2.01 -15.44 18.13
CA LEU A 107 -3.29 -14.76 17.98
C LEU A 107 -3.46 -13.64 19.01
N LYS A 108 -3.14 -13.91 20.28
CA LYS A 108 -3.18 -12.92 21.36
C LYS A 108 -2.26 -11.74 21.07
N HIS A 109 -0.99 -11.99 20.76
CA HIS A 109 -0.03 -10.92 20.50
C HIS A 109 -0.44 -10.10 19.28
N ALA A 110 -0.82 -10.75 18.17
CA ALA A 110 -1.28 -10.05 16.97
C ALA A 110 -2.51 -9.15 17.26
N HIS A 111 -3.45 -9.60 18.09
CA HIS A 111 -4.60 -8.79 18.49
C HIS A 111 -4.21 -7.63 19.39
N GLU A 112 -3.47 -7.87 20.47
CA GLU A 112 -3.09 -6.84 21.45
C GLU A 112 -2.20 -5.77 20.81
N ASP A 113 -1.23 -6.16 19.98
CA ASP A 113 -0.36 -5.25 19.25
C ASP A 113 -1.18 -4.40 18.28
N ARG A 114 -2.12 -5.00 17.55
CA ARG A 114 -3.03 -4.26 16.65
C ARG A 114 -3.91 -3.27 17.41
N ILE A 115 -4.49 -3.66 18.55
CA ILE A 115 -5.32 -2.75 19.36
C ILE A 115 -4.46 -1.58 19.85
N LYS A 116 -3.29 -1.86 20.43
CA LYS A 116 -2.35 -0.84 20.91
C LYS A 116 -1.93 0.11 19.79
N HIS A 117 -1.66 -0.43 18.61
CA HIS A 117 -1.28 0.35 17.43
C HIS A 117 -2.40 1.28 16.98
N VAL A 118 -3.56 0.72 16.62
CA VAL A 118 -4.68 1.49 16.05
C VAL A 118 -5.22 2.50 17.05
N THR A 119 -5.26 2.18 18.35
CA THR A 119 -5.72 3.12 19.39
C THR A 119 -4.66 4.12 19.83
N GLY A 120 -3.40 3.92 19.44
CA GLY A 120 -2.31 4.86 19.66
C GLY A 120 -2.16 5.93 18.56
N ILE A 121 -2.81 5.76 17.40
CA ILE A 121 -2.77 6.75 16.32
C ILE A 121 -3.52 8.01 16.78
N ALA A 122 -2.83 9.15 16.79
CA ALA A 122 -3.43 10.41 17.21
C ALA A 122 -4.56 10.85 16.26
N PRO A 123 -5.68 11.42 16.78
CA PRO A 123 -6.85 11.77 15.96
C PRO A 123 -6.57 12.77 14.83
N ASP A 124 -5.50 13.55 14.92
CA ASP A 124 -5.05 14.53 13.92
C ASP A 124 -4.22 13.89 12.79
N ARG A 125 -3.74 12.65 12.94
CA ARG A 125 -3.02 11.90 11.90
C ARG A 125 -3.97 11.28 10.87
N THR A 126 -4.92 12.06 10.39
CA THR A 126 -5.85 11.61 9.35
C THR A 126 -5.23 11.70 7.96
N THR A 127 -5.77 10.92 7.03
CA THR A 127 -5.38 11.00 5.61
C THR A 127 -6.58 10.75 4.72
N THR A 128 -6.71 11.57 3.68
CA THR A 128 -7.66 11.27 2.61
C THR A 128 -7.08 10.19 1.71
N VAL A 129 -7.84 9.11 1.49
CA VAL A 129 -7.42 8.03 0.60
C VAL A 129 -7.82 8.37 -0.83
N LEU A 130 -6.82 8.41 -1.73
CA LEU A 130 -7.00 8.55 -3.17
C LEU A 130 -6.65 7.23 -3.85
N ARG A 131 -7.60 6.66 -4.60
CA ARG A 131 -7.41 5.43 -5.37
C ARG A 131 -7.60 5.68 -6.85
N MET A 132 -6.66 5.21 -7.65
CA MET A 132 -6.75 5.17 -9.11
C MET A 132 -6.68 3.73 -9.57
N ILE A 133 -7.73 3.26 -10.23
CA ILE A 133 -7.87 1.87 -10.68
C ILE A 133 -8.12 1.88 -12.17
N GLY A 134 -7.28 1.19 -12.93
CA GLY A 134 -7.47 0.91 -14.35
C GLY A 134 -7.18 -0.54 -14.67
N GLN A 135 -7.57 -0.95 -15.87
CA GLN A 135 -7.12 -2.22 -16.42
C GLN A 135 -5.63 -2.12 -16.76
N VAL A 136 -4.93 -3.25 -16.67
CA VAL A 136 -3.56 -3.37 -17.16
C VAL A 136 -3.50 -4.57 -18.10
N ARG A 137 -3.44 -4.29 -19.40
CA ARG A 137 -3.42 -5.26 -20.49
C ARG A 137 -4.61 -6.22 -20.43
N GLY A 138 -5.82 -5.65 -20.26
CA GLY A 138 -7.08 -6.37 -20.16
C GLY A 138 -7.32 -7.15 -18.87
N ARG A 139 -6.43 -7.03 -17.87
CA ARG A 139 -6.60 -7.69 -16.56
C ARG A 139 -7.22 -6.75 -15.54
N GLU A 140 -8.21 -7.26 -14.81
CA GLU A 140 -8.75 -6.61 -13.63
C GLU A 140 -7.79 -6.70 -12.46
N VAL A 141 -7.95 -5.75 -11.53
CA VAL A 141 -7.04 -5.56 -10.40
C VAL A 141 -7.87 -5.38 -9.15
N GLU A 142 -7.50 -6.09 -8.09
CA GLU A 142 -8.03 -5.87 -6.75
C GLU A 142 -7.24 -4.75 -6.05
N LEU A 143 -7.96 -3.68 -5.74
CA LEU A 143 -7.57 -2.61 -4.84
C LEU A 143 -8.85 -2.13 -4.15
N THR A 144 -9.37 -2.88 -3.19
CA THR A 144 -10.58 -2.49 -2.45
C THR A 144 -10.30 -1.37 -1.45
N ARG A 145 -11.38 -0.75 -0.93
CA ARG A 145 -11.27 0.24 0.15
C ARG A 145 -10.68 -0.37 1.41
N GLN A 146 -11.08 -1.60 1.73
CA GLN A 146 -10.59 -2.31 2.91
C GLN A 146 -9.08 -2.56 2.81
N THR A 147 -8.60 -3.01 1.64
CA THR A 147 -7.16 -3.18 1.39
C THR A 147 -6.40 -1.86 1.58
N ALA A 148 -6.89 -0.75 1.02
CA ALA A 148 -6.26 0.56 1.19
C ALA A 148 -6.29 1.04 2.65
N SER A 149 -7.42 0.91 3.34
CA SER A 149 -7.54 1.27 4.76
C SER A 149 -6.60 0.48 5.64
N SER A 150 -6.51 -0.84 5.43
CA SER A 150 -5.59 -1.70 6.18
C SER A 150 -4.13 -1.28 5.95
N ALA A 151 -3.74 -1.01 4.70
CA ALA A 151 -2.38 -0.54 4.41
C ALA A 151 -2.05 0.82 5.06
N VAL A 152 -3.00 1.76 5.07
CA VAL A 152 -2.85 3.05 5.75
C VAL A 152 -2.67 2.88 7.26
N LEU A 153 -3.50 2.04 7.89
CA LEU A 153 -3.42 1.77 9.33
C LEU A 153 -2.12 1.03 9.69
N SER A 154 -1.73 0.05 8.88
CA SER A 154 -0.58 -0.82 9.16
C SER A 154 0.77 -0.21 8.83
N SER A 155 0.87 0.63 7.80
CA SER A 155 2.16 1.18 7.34
C SER A 155 2.26 2.70 7.43
N GLY A 156 1.14 3.42 7.47
CA GLY A 156 1.14 4.89 7.41
C GLY A 156 1.05 5.56 8.78
N ASP A 157 0.73 4.80 9.84
CA ASP A 157 0.36 5.32 11.16
C ASP A 157 -0.66 6.46 11.08
N ARG A 158 -1.64 6.31 10.17
CA ARG A 158 -2.67 7.31 9.90
C ARG A 158 -4.05 6.68 9.97
N VAL A 159 -5.04 7.52 10.26
CA VAL A 159 -6.46 7.14 10.21
C VAL A 159 -7.00 7.46 8.81
N PRO A 160 -7.44 6.45 8.03
CA PRO A 160 -8.01 6.70 6.72
C PRO A 160 -9.36 7.43 6.86
N LEU A 161 -9.44 8.62 6.29
CA LEU A 161 -10.68 9.36 6.08
C LEU A 161 -11.14 9.15 4.64
N PHE A 162 -12.39 8.69 4.52
CA PHE A 162 -13.14 8.77 3.29
C PHE A 162 -14.05 9.97 3.43
N LEU A 163 -13.70 11.08 2.75
CA LEU A 163 -14.48 12.32 2.79
C LEU A 163 -15.97 12.00 2.55
N GLU A 164 -16.84 12.66 3.32
CA GLU A 164 -18.29 12.55 3.17
C GLU A 164 -18.75 13.20 1.86
N SER A 165 -18.46 12.55 0.72
CA SER A 165 -19.35 12.65 -0.43
C SER A 165 -20.65 11.91 -0.08
N TYR A 166 -21.77 12.17 -0.78
CA TYR A 166 -23.04 11.44 -0.60
C TYR A 166 -22.91 9.90 -0.57
N SER A 167 -21.79 9.37 -1.06
CA SER A 167 -21.47 7.95 -1.03
C SER A 167 -20.59 7.51 0.16
N ARG A 168 -19.86 8.39 0.86
CA ARG A 168 -18.76 8.05 1.80
C ARG A 168 -17.63 7.22 1.15
N HIS A 169 -17.53 7.32 -0.17
CA HIS A 169 -16.46 6.71 -0.95
C HIS A 169 -15.37 7.78 -1.07
N GLY A 170 -14.09 7.43 -0.87
CA GLY A 170 -12.97 8.38 -0.93
C GLY A 170 -12.78 9.02 -2.31
N ILE A 171 -11.60 9.58 -2.56
CA ILE A 171 -11.30 10.15 -3.88
C ILE A 171 -10.95 8.99 -4.83
N GLU A 172 -11.87 8.66 -5.74
CA GLU A 172 -11.77 7.50 -6.62
C GLU A 172 -11.71 7.93 -8.09
N ILE A 173 -10.62 7.51 -8.75
CA ILE A 173 -10.40 7.64 -10.19
C ILE A 173 -10.60 6.25 -10.80
N GLU A 174 -11.76 6.06 -11.44
CA GLU A 174 -12.15 4.79 -12.05
C GLU A 174 -11.90 4.81 -13.56
N LEU A 175 -10.93 4.02 -14.01
CA LEU A 175 -10.52 3.93 -15.41
C LEU A 175 -10.89 2.60 -16.06
N ARG A 176 -11.43 1.61 -15.33
CA ARG A 176 -11.81 0.31 -15.91
C ARG A 176 -12.91 0.41 -16.98
N HIS A 177 -13.66 1.50 -16.96
CA HIS A 177 -14.73 1.77 -17.93
C HIS A 177 -14.27 2.66 -19.11
N VAL A 178 -13.01 3.10 -19.13
CA VAL A 178 -12.46 3.88 -20.23
C VAL A 178 -12.14 2.94 -21.38
N LEU A 179 -12.76 3.17 -22.55
CA LEU A 179 -12.58 2.34 -23.73
C LEU A 179 -11.21 2.57 -24.39
N GLY A 180 -10.73 1.56 -25.12
CA GLY A 180 -9.52 1.67 -25.94
C GLY A 180 -8.23 1.18 -25.26
N GLU A 181 -8.30 0.58 -24.07
CA GLU A 181 -7.17 -0.18 -23.50
C GLU A 181 -6.97 -1.46 -24.34
N ALA A 182 -6.14 -1.39 -25.38
CA ALA A 182 -5.93 -2.51 -26.27
C ALA A 182 -5.03 -3.59 -25.63
N ILE A 183 -5.48 -4.84 -25.62
CA ILE A 183 -4.70 -6.02 -25.19
C ILE A 183 -3.61 -6.37 -26.21
N ILE A 184 -3.85 -6.07 -27.49
CA ILE A 184 -2.98 -6.44 -28.62
C ILE A 184 -3.00 -5.27 -29.62
N ASP A 185 -1.85 -4.66 -29.86
CA ASP A 185 -1.68 -3.62 -30.87
C ASP A 185 -1.53 -4.30 -32.25
N LEU A 186 -2.65 -4.68 -32.89
CA LEU A 186 -2.67 -5.27 -34.23
C LEU A 186 -2.56 -4.25 -35.36
N ARG A 187 -2.32 -2.97 -35.06
CA ARG A 187 -2.27 -1.88 -36.04
C ARG A 187 -0.95 -1.13 -35.95
N ASP A 188 0.11 -1.79 -36.41
CA ASP A 188 1.39 -1.18 -36.78
C ASP A 188 1.25 -0.35 -38.06
N LEU A 189 0.51 0.75 -37.99
CA LEU A 189 0.52 1.78 -39.05
C LEU A 189 1.33 2.99 -38.57
N PRO A 190 2.43 3.35 -39.26
CA PRO A 190 3.19 4.56 -38.96
C PRO A 190 2.32 5.81 -39.20
N GLY A 191 2.21 6.69 -38.20
CA GLY A 191 1.63 8.03 -38.35
C GLY A 191 0.18 8.22 -37.90
N GLU A 192 -0.49 7.18 -37.40
CA GLU A 192 -1.71 7.35 -36.60
C GLU A 192 -1.32 7.41 -35.12
N ASP A 193 -1.87 8.38 -34.38
CA ASP A 193 -1.93 8.29 -32.91
C ASP A 193 -2.61 6.94 -32.63
N GLY A 194 -1.81 5.91 -32.32
CA GLY A 194 -2.29 4.53 -32.29
C GLY A 194 -3.54 4.38 -31.39
N VAL A 195 -4.21 3.24 -31.46
CA VAL A 195 -5.49 2.94 -30.76
C VAL A 195 -5.53 3.38 -29.28
N ASN A 196 -4.38 3.47 -28.61
CA ASN A 196 -4.26 3.93 -27.22
C ASN A 196 -4.28 5.47 -27.03
N GLY A 197 -4.10 6.30 -28.07
CA GLY A 197 -4.08 7.77 -27.95
C GLY A 197 -5.40 8.33 -27.41
N ASP A 198 -6.53 7.83 -27.92
CA ASP A 198 -7.86 8.19 -27.40
C ASP A 198 -8.13 7.65 -26.01
N TYR A 199 -7.60 6.46 -25.69
CA TYR A 199 -7.67 5.91 -24.33
C TYR A 199 -6.97 6.84 -23.33
N TYR A 200 -5.73 7.24 -23.60
CA TYR A 200 -5.00 8.15 -22.71
C TYR A 200 -5.66 9.53 -22.62
N ARG A 201 -6.22 10.05 -23.71
CA ARG A 201 -6.97 11.31 -23.73
C ARG A 201 -8.19 11.26 -22.80
N GLN A 202 -9.01 10.20 -22.92
CA GLN A 202 -10.19 10.00 -22.08
C GLN A 202 -9.82 9.75 -20.62
N ALA A 203 -8.81 8.91 -20.37
CA ALA A 203 -8.33 8.62 -19.02
C ALA A 203 -7.79 9.89 -18.31
N LYS A 204 -7.06 10.75 -19.03
CA LYS A 204 -6.65 12.06 -18.51
C LYS A 204 -7.85 12.92 -18.10
N ALA A 205 -8.89 12.99 -18.92
CA ALA A 205 -10.08 13.76 -18.59
C ALA A 205 -10.79 13.24 -17.31
N VAL A 206 -10.80 11.92 -17.09
CA VAL A 206 -11.32 11.33 -15.84
C VAL A 206 -10.45 11.72 -14.64
N VAL A 207 -9.13 11.63 -14.78
CA VAL A 207 -8.17 12.07 -13.73
C VAL A 207 -8.39 13.55 -13.41
N ASP A 208 -8.38 14.42 -14.42
CA ASP A 208 -8.51 15.87 -14.26
C ASP A 208 -9.84 16.22 -13.58
N ASN A 209 -10.96 15.64 -14.01
CA ASN A 209 -12.26 15.88 -13.39
C ASN A 209 -12.29 15.50 -11.90
N VAL A 210 -11.66 14.38 -11.50
CA VAL A 210 -11.64 13.96 -10.10
C VAL A 210 -10.70 14.85 -9.28
N ILE A 211 -9.53 15.19 -9.81
CA ILE A 211 -8.59 16.07 -9.11
C ILE A 211 -9.20 17.46 -8.93
N ASP A 212 -9.71 18.06 -10.00
CA ASP A 212 -10.16 19.45 -9.97
C ASP A 212 -11.47 19.63 -9.19
N ASN A 213 -12.43 18.74 -9.39
CA ASN A 213 -13.77 18.90 -8.81
C ASN A 213 -13.98 18.12 -7.50
N LYS A 214 -13.01 17.32 -7.04
CA LYS A 214 -13.12 16.61 -5.74
C LYS A 214 -11.94 16.87 -4.83
N LEU A 215 -10.71 16.62 -5.32
CA LEU A 215 -9.52 16.79 -4.48
C LEU A 215 -9.28 18.27 -4.17
N ASN A 216 -9.18 19.11 -5.20
CA ASN A 216 -8.84 20.52 -5.06
C ASN A 216 -9.93 21.30 -4.31
N GLU A 217 -11.20 20.94 -4.50
CA GLU A 217 -12.28 21.46 -3.66
C GLU A 217 -12.12 21.09 -2.18
N GLY A 218 -11.73 19.84 -1.89
CA GLY A 218 -11.48 19.38 -0.53
C GLY A 218 -10.28 20.08 0.13
N ILE A 219 -9.22 20.34 -0.64
CA ILE A 219 -8.05 21.12 -0.20
C ILE A 219 -8.47 22.57 0.10
N ALA A 220 -9.18 23.22 -0.83
CA ALA A 220 -9.60 24.61 -0.68
C ALA A 220 -10.57 24.85 0.50
N ARG A 221 -11.22 23.80 0.99
CA ARG A 221 -12.12 23.83 2.17
C ARG A 221 -11.44 23.32 3.46
N ASP A 222 -10.12 23.13 3.45
CA ASP A 222 -9.33 22.58 4.57
C ASP A 222 -9.80 21.18 5.04
N GLN A 223 -10.45 20.42 4.15
CA GLN A 223 -10.92 19.05 4.43
C GLN A 223 -9.87 18.00 4.06
N VAL A 224 -8.86 18.37 3.28
CA VAL A 224 -7.75 17.51 2.87
C VAL A 224 -6.43 18.12 3.31
N ALA A 225 -5.85 17.57 4.38
CA ALA A 225 -4.53 17.97 4.89
C ALA A 225 -3.41 16.99 4.51
N HIS A 226 -3.76 15.76 4.12
CA HIS A 226 -2.82 14.72 3.76
C HIS A 226 -3.45 13.68 2.82
N LEU A 227 -2.65 13.10 1.92
CA LEU A 227 -3.07 12.08 0.96
C LEU A 227 -2.36 10.75 1.15
N SER A 228 -3.11 9.66 1.03
CA SER A 228 -2.60 8.30 0.86
C SER A 228 -3.03 7.78 -0.51
N VAL A 229 -2.07 7.67 -1.42
CA VAL A 229 -2.32 7.44 -2.85
C VAL A 229 -2.01 5.99 -3.20
N PHE A 230 -3.02 5.33 -3.78
CA PHE A 230 -2.94 3.97 -4.30
C PHE A 230 -3.25 4.02 -5.80
N GLY A 231 -2.26 3.71 -6.64
CA GLY A 231 -2.42 3.75 -8.09
C GLY A 231 -2.14 2.39 -8.69
N PHE A 232 -3.10 1.84 -9.42
CA PHE A 232 -2.90 0.67 -10.26
C PHE A 232 -3.54 0.91 -11.62
N ALA A 233 -2.71 1.38 -12.56
CA ALA A 233 -3.07 1.66 -13.94
C ALA A 233 -1.79 1.56 -14.80
N ARG A 234 -1.90 1.81 -16.12
CA ARG A 234 -0.71 1.90 -16.99
C ARG A 234 0.24 3.00 -16.50
N ILE A 235 1.55 2.73 -16.59
CA ILE A 235 2.61 3.58 -16.06
C ILE A 235 2.47 5.05 -16.51
N PRO A 236 2.22 5.39 -17.79
CA PRO A 236 2.07 6.80 -18.19
C PRO A 236 0.95 7.54 -17.44
N LEU A 237 -0.16 6.86 -17.14
CA LEU A 237 -1.28 7.47 -16.42
C LEU A 237 -0.96 7.65 -14.92
N LEU A 238 -0.14 6.79 -14.33
CA LEU A 238 0.35 6.97 -12.97
C LEU A 238 1.33 8.15 -12.87
N VAL A 239 2.22 8.32 -13.86
CA VAL A 239 3.06 9.51 -13.96
C VAL A 239 2.19 10.76 -14.13
N TYR A 240 1.15 10.70 -14.98
CA TYR A 240 0.23 11.81 -15.13
C TYR A 240 -0.51 12.16 -13.83
N LEU A 241 -1.04 11.16 -13.10
CA LEU A 241 -1.62 11.36 -11.78
C LEU A 241 -0.64 12.08 -10.85
N GLY A 242 0.62 11.61 -10.80
CA GLY A 242 1.67 12.26 -10.02
C GLY A 242 1.83 13.74 -10.36
N SER A 243 1.86 14.09 -11.65
CA SER A 243 1.99 15.48 -12.12
C SER A 243 0.78 16.37 -11.78
N ARG A 244 -0.38 15.77 -11.52
CA ARG A 244 -1.60 16.47 -11.07
C ARG A 244 -1.67 16.63 -9.55
N LEU A 245 -0.93 15.81 -8.80
CA LEU A 245 -0.89 15.84 -7.33
C LEU A 245 0.21 16.73 -6.77
N ASP A 246 1.23 17.04 -7.56
CA ASP A 246 2.38 17.89 -7.21
C ASP A 246 2.98 17.60 -5.80
N ASP A 247 3.57 18.61 -5.17
CA ASP A 247 4.15 18.57 -3.83
C ASP A 247 3.50 19.54 -2.83
N THR A 248 2.38 20.17 -3.19
CA THR A 248 1.67 21.14 -2.34
C THR A 248 0.94 20.49 -1.17
N VAL A 249 0.52 19.23 -1.31
CA VAL A 249 -0.13 18.45 -0.26
C VAL A 249 0.77 17.30 0.19
N PRO A 250 1.05 17.18 1.51
CA PRO A 250 1.73 16.02 2.06
C PRO A 250 1.09 14.70 1.60
N THR A 251 1.88 13.84 0.96
CA THR A 251 1.35 12.66 0.25
C THR A 251 2.24 11.44 0.46
N ASP A 252 1.63 10.37 0.97
CA ASP A 252 2.19 9.02 1.01
C ASP A 252 1.72 8.23 -0.23
N VAL A 253 2.66 7.76 -1.04
CA VAL A 253 2.37 6.90 -2.20
C VAL A 253 2.62 5.46 -1.80
N TYR A 254 1.66 4.56 -2.07
CA TYR A 254 1.76 3.14 -1.74
C TYR A 254 2.16 2.30 -2.94
N GLN A 255 2.81 1.16 -2.67
CA GLN A 255 3.27 0.20 -3.67
C GLN A 255 2.53 -1.13 -3.50
N ARG A 256 2.11 -1.73 -4.62
CA ARG A 256 1.62 -3.11 -4.64
C ARG A 256 2.80 -4.08 -4.67
N HIS A 257 2.96 -4.92 -3.65
CA HIS A 257 4.00 -5.95 -3.60
C HIS A 257 3.50 -7.24 -4.24
N ARG A 258 4.10 -7.65 -5.36
CA ARG A 258 3.58 -8.75 -6.19
C ARG A 258 3.64 -10.08 -5.45
N HIS A 259 4.73 -10.34 -4.73
CA HIS A 259 4.93 -11.59 -4.00
C HIS A 259 3.87 -11.83 -2.90
N ASP A 260 3.64 -10.85 -2.02
CA ASP A 260 2.81 -11.03 -0.82
C ASP A 260 1.34 -10.65 -1.03
N GLU A 261 1.00 -10.28 -2.26
CA GLU A 261 -0.30 -9.78 -2.62
C GLU A 261 -0.83 -8.59 -1.78
N THR A 262 0.06 -7.80 -1.18
CA THR A 262 -0.26 -6.68 -0.29
C THR A 262 0.12 -5.30 -0.83
N TRP A 263 -0.33 -4.25 -0.12
CA TRP A 263 0.09 -2.84 -0.27
C TRP A 263 0.84 -2.31 0.97
N THR A 264 1.03 -3.16 1.98
CA THR A 264 1.72 -2.82 3.22
C THR A 264 3.23 -2.80 2.97
N TRP A 265 3.88 -1.70 3.34
CA TRP A 265 5.33 -1.57 3.28
C TRP A 265 6.02 -2.56 4.22
N SER A 266 7.14 -3.13 3.77
CA SER A 266 7.92 -4.10 4.54
C SER A 266 9.15 -3.41 5.15
N GLU A 267 9.01 -2.89 6.36
CA GLU A 267 10.10 -2.20 7.08
C GLU A 267 11.17 -3.16 7.64
N GLY A 268 10.93 -4.48 7.59
CA GLY A 268 11.91 -5.49 8.00
C GLY A 268 13.00 -5.79 6.96
N GLU A 269 12.85 -5.30 5.72
CA GLU A 269 13.81 -5.54 4.63
C GLU A 269 14.72 -4.32 4.41
N PRO A 270 15.99 -4.52 3.98
CA PRO A 270 16.90 -3.41 3.77
C PRO A 270 16.43 -2.50 2.62
N ALA A 271 16.54 -1.19 2.84
CA ALA A 271 16.30 -0.20 1.80
C ALA A 271 17.30 -0.35 0.63
N VAL A 272 16.82 -0.06 -0.58
CA VAL A 272 17.58 -0.12 -1.82
C VAL A 272 17.94 1.31 -2.23
N ALA A 273 19.22 1.56 -2.46
CA ALA A 273 19.70 2.82 -3.01
C ALA A 273 19.79 2.76 -4.54
N PHE A 274 19.57 3.91 -5.18
CA PHE A 274 19.59 4.12 -6.62
C PHE A 274 20.69 5.13 -6.99
N ALA A 275 21.20 5.01 -8.21
CA ALA A 275 22.17 5.95 -8.76
C ALA A 275 21.75 6.41 -10.16
N THR A 276 22.15 7.64 -10.47
CA THR A 276 22.05 8.23 -11.79
C THR A 276 23.35 7.99 -12.54
N HIS A 277 23.25 7.55 -13.79
CA HIS A 277 24.35 7.28 -14.70
C HIS A 277 24.15 8.08 -15.99
N ILE A 278 25.25 8.48 -16.61
CA ILE A 278 25.25 9.00 -17.98
C ILE A 278 25.76 7.85 -18.84
N ASP A 279 24.83 7.20 -19.54
CA ASP A 279 25.14 6.06 -20.40
C ASP A 279 25.52 6.50 -21.83
N GLN A 280 25.24 7.75 -22.20
CA GLN A 280 25.66 8.37 -23.46
C GLN A 280 25.79 9.86 -23.25
N ASP A 281 27.02 10.35 -23.42
CA ASP A 281 27.40 11.75 -23.23
C ASP A 281 27.68 12.37 -24.60
N VAL A 282 26.70 13.11 -25.11
CA VAL A 282 26.73 13.76 -26.43
C VAL A 282 26.45 15.25 -26.27
N PRO A 283 26.87 16.07 -27.25
CA PRO A 283 26.56 17.47 -27.22
C PRO A 283 25.06 17.68 -27.07
N PRO A 284 24.69 18.61 -26.20
CA PRO A 284 23.31 18.74 -25.87
C PRO A 284 22.39 19.22 -26.98
N THR A 285 21.17 18.68 -27.01
CA THR A 285 20.11 19.05 -27.95
C THR A 285 18.84 19.45 -27.19
N GLU A 286 17.82 19.92 -27.90
CA GLU A 286 16.52 20.23 -27.28
C GLU A 286 15.84 18.98 -26.68
N ASP A 287 16.24 17.78 -27.11
CA ASP A 287 15.74 16.51 -26.60
C ASP A 287 16.85 15.75 -25.83
N ALA A 288 16.44 15.06 -24.76
CA ALA A 288 17.27 14.11 -24.02
C ALA A 288 16.46 12.85 -23.68
N LEU A 289 17.14 11.78 -23.28
CA LEU A 289 16.56 10.50 -22.91
C LEU A 289 16.85 10.15 -21.44
N LEU A 290 15.80 9.78 -20.70
CA LEU A 290 15.87 9.17 -19.38
C LEU A 290 15.35 7.73 -19.44
N VAL A 291 16.21 6.78 -19.09
CA VAL A 291 15.85 5.37 -18.93
C VAL A 291 15.76 5.04 -17.44
N LEU A 292 14.61 4.54 -16.98
CA LEU A 292 14.43 4.14 -15.59
C LEU A 292 14.42 2.62 -15.50
N ASN A 293 15.54 2.03 -15.08
CA ASN A 293 15.71 0.59 -14.91
C ASN A 293 15.56 0.20 -13.44
N ILE A 294 14.32 0.24 -12.94
CA ILE A 294 14.00 0.05 -11.52
C ILE A 294 13.35 -1.32 -11.29
N SER A 295 12.19 -1.57 -11.90
CA SER A 295 11.47 -2.86 -11.83
C SER A 295 11.83 -3.83 -12.95
N GLY A 296 12.54 -3.36 -13.95
CA GLY A 296 13.04 -4.14 -15.08
C GLY A 296 14.24 -3.44 -15.72
N THR A 297 14.84 -4.08 -16.72
CA THR A 297 16.00 -3.52 -17.44
C THR A 297 15.65 -3.31 -18.90
N ILE A 298 15.88 -2.09 -19.38
CA ILE A 298 15.74 -1.68 -20.77
C ILE A 298 17.14 -1.64 -21.36
N GLN A 299 17.36 -2.43 -22.40
CA GLN A 299 18.64 -2.52 -23.10
C GLN A 299 18.72 -1.46 -24.21
N ALA A 300 19.95 -1.09 -24.61
CA ALA A 300 20.16 -0.10 -25.67
C ALA A 300 19.51 -0.50 -27.01
N GLY A 301 19.43 -1.81 -27.31
CA GLY A 301 18.78 -2.32 -28.53
C GLY A 301 17.24 -2.26 -28.51
N GLU A 302 16.62 -1.98 -27.37
CA GLU A 302 15.16 -1.80 -27.26
C GLU A 302 14.74 -0.34 -27.42
N LEU A 303 15.70 0.57 -27.53
CA LEU A 303 15.44 2.00 -27.69
C LEU A 303 14.86 2.25 -29.09
N PRO A 304 13.79 3.06 -29.20
CA PRO A 304 13.34 3.57 -30.49
C PRO A 304 14.50 4.23 -31.27
N PRO A 305 14.66 3.97 -32.58
CA PRO A 305 15.82 4.43 -33.34
C PRO A 305 16.08 5.94 -33.27
N HIS A 306 15.02 6.76 -33.20
CA HIS A 306 15.13 8.21 -33.09
C HIS A 306 15.65 8.70 -31.73
N LEU A 307 15.67 7.84 -30.71
CA LEU A 307 16.19 8.18 -29.36
C LEU A 307 17.62 7.69 -29.13
N ALA A 308 18.14 6.78 -29.95
CA ALA A 308 19.41 6.11 -29.72
C ALA A 308 20.63 7.07 -29.74
N GLY A 309 20.51 8.21 -30.41
CA GLY A 309 21.57 9.22 -30.53
C GLY A 309 21.60 10.28 -29.42
N LEU A 310 20.59 10.35 -28.54
CA LEU A 310 20.41 11.45 -27.60
C LEU A 310 21.30 11.35 -26.36
N GLN A 311 21.46 12.47 -25.64
CA GLN A 311 22.01 12.48 -24.27
C GLN A 311 21.18 11.53 -23.42
N ARG A 312 21.84 10.53 -22.80
CA ARG A 312 21.13 9.45 -22.11
C ARG A 312 21.51 9.37 -20.65
N TYR A 313 20.53 9.67 -19.80
CA TYR A 313 20.55 9.41 -18.38
C TYR A 313 19.90 8.07 -18.09
N ARG A 314 20.43 7.34 -17.11
CA ARG A 314 19.82 6.13 -16.57
C ARG A 314 19.76 6.20 -15.06
N ILE A 315 18.63 5.83 -14.47
CA ILE A 315 18.55 5.56 -13.02
C ILE A 315 18.36 4.05 -12.82
N SER A 316 19.18 3.48 -11.94
CA SER A 316 19.14 2.05 -11.59
C SER A 316 19.61 1.79 -10.17
N PRO A 317 19.33 0.60 -9.60
CA PRO A 317 19.86 0.21 -8.29
C PRO A 317 21.39 0.26 -8.24
N VAL A 318 21.94 0.73 -7.12
CA VAL A 318 23.39 0.72 -6.88
C VAL A 318 23.92 -0.70 -6.72
N LYS A 319 23.14 -1.56 -6.05
CA LYS A 319 23.46 -2.96 -5.79
C LYS A 319 22.31 -3.85 -6.25
N GLY A 320 22.65 -5.02 -6.77
CA GLY A 320 21.66 -5.98 -7.25
C GLY A 320 21.16 -5.66 -8.67
N THR A 321 20.04 -6.30 -9.04
CA THR A 321 19.41 -6.13 -10.34
C THR A 321 18.02 -5.53 -10.18
N ALA A 322 17.59 -4.80 -11.21
CA ALA A 322 16.22 -4.30 -11.29
C ALA A 322 15.23 -5.47 -11.19
N SER A 323 14.22 -5.34 -10.33
CA SER A 323 13.27 -6.43 -10.08
C SER A 323 11.87 -5.90 -9.71
N PRO A 324 10.80 -6.67 -10.02
CA PRO A 324 9.43 -6.18 -9.81
C PRO A 324 9.09 -5.77 -8.38
N ASP A 325 9.72 -6.41 -7.39
CA ASP A 325 9.52 -6.15 -5.95
C ASP A 325 10.72 -5.43 -5.32
N ILE A 326 11.48 -4.65 -6.09
CA ILE A 326 12.63 -3.89 -5.53
C ILE A 326 12.22 -2.79 -4.54
N MET A 327 10.96 -2.33 -4.64
CA MET A 327 10.42 -1.20 -3.89
C MET A 327 9.61 -1.68 -2.69
N ARG A 328 10.26 -2.40 -1.76
CA ARG A 328 9.61 -3.00 -0.57
C ARG A 328 9.68 -2.13 0.68
N HIS A 329 10.66 -1.25 0.76
CA HIS A 329 10.87 -0.32 1.87
C HIS A 329 10.54 1.12 1.47
N ARG A 330 9.95 1.92 2.39
CA ARG A 330 9.61 3.33 2.13
C ARG A 330 10.83 4.16 1.76
N ASP A 331 11.95 3.94 2.45
CA ASP A 331 13.21 4.63 2.18
C ASP A 331 13.78 4.33 0.79
N SER A 332 13.48 3.17 0.19
CA SER A 332 13.84 2.92 -1.22
C SER A 332 13.11 3.90 -2.15
N LEU A 333 11.84 4.19 -1.87
CA LEU A 333 11.08 5.17 -2.66
C LEU A 333 11.59 6.58 -2.41
N ALA A 334 11.96 6.90 -1.17
CA ALA A 334 12.54 8.19 -0.82
C ALA A 334 13.88 8.44 -1.53
N ASP A 335 14.80 7.46 -1.53
CA ASP A 335 16.06 7.58 -2.26
C ASP A 335 15.84 7.70 -3.77
N PHE A 336 14.91 6.92 -4.35
CA PHE A 336 14.53 7.08 -5.76
C PHE A 336 14.04 8.51 -6.08
N GLN A 337 13.18 9.09 -5.22
CA GLN A 337 12.72 10.46 -5.37
C GLN A 337 13.88 11.48 -5.25
N GLU A 338 14.83 11.25 -4.35
CA GLU A 338 16.02 12.08 -4.22
C GLU A 338 16.87 12.04 -5.51
N ARG A 339 17.07 10.87 -6.11
CA ARG A 339 17.81 10.74 -7.39
C ARG A 339 17.11 11.43 -8.55
N LEU A 340 15.77 11.40 -8.59
CA LEU A 340 15.01 12.18 -9.57
C LEU A 340 15.17 13.69 -9.37
N ARG A 341 15.05 14.19 -8.13
CA ARG A 341 15.25 15.61 -7.82
C ARG A 341 16.66 16.06 -8.22
N ALA A 342 17.67 15.26 -7.86
CA ALA A 342 19.06 15.55 -8.20
C ALA A 342 19.30 15.56 -9.72
N LEU A 343 18.69 14.62 -10.46
CA LEU A 343 18.78 14.60 -11.93
C LEU A 343 18.13 15.84 -12.55
N PHE A 344 16.92 16.21 -12.13
CA PHE A 344 16.25 17.40 -12.67
C PHE A 344 17.01 18.68 -12.35
N ALA A 345 17.55 18.82 -11.13
CA ALA A 345 18.41 19.94 -10.77
C ALA A 345 19.70 19.99 -11.61
N ASP A 346 20.30 18.84 -11.94
CA ASP A 346 21.47 18.77 -12.81
C ASP A 346 21.15 19.18 -14.25
N ILE A 347 20.02 18.71 -14.79
CA ILE A 347 19.52 19.11 -16.11
C ILE A 347 19.24 20.62 -16.13
N GLU A 348 18.62 21.18 -15.08
CA GLU A 348 18.38 22.62 -15.00
C GLU A 348 19.70 23.41 -14.92
N ALA A 349 20.70 22.93 -14.17
CA ALA A 349 21.95 23.64 -14.00
C ALA A 349 22.86 23.59 -15.24
N LYS A 350 22.92 22.43 -15.92
CA LYS A 350 23.91 22.15 -16.98
C LYS A 350 23.29 22.03 -18.37
N ALA A 351 21.97 21.85 -18.45
CA ALA A 351 21.29 21.49 -19.68
C ALA A 351 20.00 22.28 -19.97
N LYS A 352 20.02 23.59 -19.72
CA LYS A 352 18.86 24.50 -19.90
C LYS A 352 18.21 24.54 -21.29
N TYR A 353 18.91 24.12 -22.34
CA TYR A 353 18.36 24.04 -23.69
C TYR A 353 17.47 22.80 -23.89
N VAL A 354 17.53 21.79 -23.01
CA VAL A 354 16.64 20.61 -23.08
C VAL A 354 15.22 21.10 -22.83
N ARG A 355 14.37 20.99 -23.86
CA ARG A 355 12.94 21.33 -23.80
C ARG A 355 12.08 20.09 -23.59
N ARG A 356 12.60 18.92 -23.96
CA ARG A 356 11.90 17.65 -23.82
C ARG A 356 12.81 16.55 -23.29
N LEU A 357 12.32 15.85 -22.28
CA LEU A 357 12.91 14.63 -21.78
C LEU A 357 12.02 13.45 -22.17
N HIS A 358 12.51 12.60 -23.08
CA HIS A 358 11.88 11.33 -23.39
C HIS A 358 12.14 10.35 -22.23
N VAL A 359 11.10 9.77 -21.66
CA VAL A 359 11.21 8.86 -20.51
C VAL A 359 10.74 7.48 -20.90
N LEU A 360 11.63 6.48 -20.75
CA LEU A 360 11.32 5.07 -20.91
C LEU A 360 11.29 4.40 -19.51
N PRO A 361 10.10 4.22 -18.91
CA PRO A 361 9.99 3.77 -17.53
C PRO A 361 9.79 2.25 -17.41
N ALA A 362 10.79 1.54 -16.87
CA ALA A 362 10.61 0.21 -16.27
C ALA A 362 10.61 0.38 -14.74
N VAL A 363 9.47 0.85 -14.21
CA VAL A 363 9.34 1.24 -12.79
C VAL A 363 8.16 0.58 -12.08
N PRO A 364 8.22 0.42 -10.74
CA PRO A 364 7.07 0.08 -9.91
C PRO A 364 5.98 1.17 -9.94
N LEU A 365 4.78 0.85 -9.45
CA LEU A 365 3.62 1.74 -9.46
C LEU A 365 3.87 3.03 -8.67
N SER A 366 4.45 2.90 -7.47
CA SER A 366 4.75 4.06 -6.61
C SER A 366 5.80 4.98 -7.23
N ALA A 367 6.83 4.41 -7.85
CA ALA A 367 7.88 5.14 -8.55
C ALA A 367 7.32 5.92 -9.76
N ALA A 368 6.33 5.37 -10.49
CA ALA A 368 5.66 6.09 -11.57
C ALA A 368 4.93 7.34 -11.08
N VAL A 369 4.14 7.20 -10.00
CA VAL A 369 3.46 8.36 -9.38
C VAL A 369 4.49 9.37 -8.87
N SER A 370 5.55 8.91 -8.20
CA SER A 370 6.62 9.77 -7.70
C SER A 370 7.36 10.53 -8.81
N LEU A 371 7.61 9.92 -9.97
CA LEU A 371 8.19 10.61 -11.12
C LEU A 371 7.35 11.84 -11.52
N GLY A 372 6.03 11.65 -11.61
CA GLY A 372 5.13 12.75 -11.93
C GLY A 372 5.11 13.85 -10.86
N ARG A 373 5.14 13.48 -9.59
CA ARG A 373 5.10 14.44 -8.46
C ARG A 373 6.37 15.26 -8.33
N VAL A 374 7.53 14.65 -8.60
CA VAL A 374 8.84 15.32 -8.52
C VAL A 374 9.08 16.26 -9.72
N HIS A 375 8.32 16.08 -10.80
CA HIS A 375 8.42 16.92 -11.99
C HIS A 375 7.69 18.25 -11.80
N ASP A 376 8.45 19.35 -11.71
CA ASP A 376 7.90 20.71 -11.79
C ASP A 376 7.73 21.11 -13.27
N ARG A 377 6.47 21.33 -13.66
CA ARG A 377 6.06 21.67 -15.04
C ARG A 377 6.44 23.09 -15.47
N GLN A 378 6.80 23.97 -14.55
CA GLN A 378 7.21 25.34 -14.85
C GLN A 378 8.73 25.47 -15.02
N VAL A 379 9.49 24.56 -14.41
CA VAL A 379 10.96 24.63 -14.34
C VAL A 379 11.62 23.57 -15.22
N HIS A 380 11.13 22.33 -15.16
CA HIS A 380 11.77 21.20 -15.82
C HIS A 380 11.32 21.06 -17.29
N PRO A 381 12.09 20.34 -18.13
CA PRO A 381 11.66 20.01 -19.49
C PRO A 381 10.33 19.24 -19.51
N SER A 382 9.58 19.37 -20.60
CA SER A 382 8.38 18.55 -20.83
C SER A 382 8.76 17.06 -20.85
N LEU A 383 7.93 16.20 -20.24
CA LEU A 383 8.17 14.76 -20.23
C LEU A 383 7.35 14.09 -21.31
N THR A 384 8.00 13.38 -22.23
CA THR A 384 7.31 12.43 -23.13
C THR A 384 7.47 11.03 -22.57
N ILE A 385 6.41 10.51 -21.96
CA ILE A 385 6.39 9.19 -21.33
C ILE A 385 6.07 8.13 -22.37
N TYR A 386 6.94 7.14 -22.48
CA TYR A 386 6.76 5.98 -23.34
C TYR A 386 6.10 4.83 -22.58
N ASP A 387 5.32 4.03 -23.29
CA ASP A 387 4.73 2.79 -22.78
C ASP A 387 5.28 1.59 -23.55
N ARG A 388 5.43 0.45 -22.87
CA ARG A 388 5.92 -0.79 -23.48
C ARG A 388 4.74 -1.59 -24.02
N THR A 389 4.65 -1.62 -25.36
CA THR A 389 3.74 -2.46 -26.14
C THR A 389 4.47 -3.72 -26.62
N ASP A 390 3.78 -4.67 -27.26
CA ASP A 390 4.44 -5.86 -27.83
C ASP A 390 5.49 -5.48 -28.90
N GLY A 391 5.20 -4.47 -29.72
CA GLY A 391 6.09 -3.91 -30.75
C GLY A 391 7.18 -2.96 -30.24
N GLY A 392 7.38 -2.85 -28.92
CA GLY A 392 8.41 -2.00 -28.31
C GLY A 392 7.85 -0.75 -27.61
N TYR A 393 8.72 0.23 -27.34
CA TYR A 393 8.36 1.46 -26.66
C TYR A 393 7.71 2.46 -27.62
N ARG A 394 6.52 2.97 -27.24
CA ARG A 394 5.78 3.99 -27.99
C ARG A 394 5.48 5.21 -27.13
N PRO A 395 5.52 6.44 -27.68
CA PRO A 395 5.11 7.62 -26.93
C PRO A 395 3.64 7.47 -26.56
N ALA A 396 3.31 7.71 -25.30
CA ALA A 396 1.97 7.52 -24.76
C ALA A 396 1.37 8.84 -24.25
N LEU A 397 2.12 9.58 -23.45
CA LEU A 397 1.66 10.84 -22.86
C LEU A 397 2.75 11.89 -22.83
N GLU A 398 2.35 13.13 -23.06
CA GLU A 398 3.18 14.31 -22.82
C GLU A 398 2.68 15.03 -21.56
N ILE A 399 3.61 15.30 -20.65
CA ILE A 399 3.42 16.12 -19.44
C ILE A 399 4.18 17.41 -19.68
N LYS A 400 3.44 18.48 -19.92
CA LYS A 400 3.97 19.80 -20.28
C LYS A 400 4.14 20.67 -19.08
#